data_AF-A0A9N8M118-F1
#
_entry.id   AF-A0A9N8M118-F1
#
_cell.length_a   1.000
_cell.length_b   1.000
_cell.length_c   1.000
_cell.angle_alpha   90.00
_cell.angle_beta   90.00
_cell.angle_gamma   90.00
#
_symmetry.space_group_name_H-M   'P 1'
#
loop_
_entity.id
_entity.type
_entity.pdbx_description
1 polymer ?
#
loop_
_entity_poly.entity_id
_entity_poly.type
_entity_poly.pdbx_seq_one_letter_code
_entity_poly.pdbx_strand_id
1 'polypeptide(L)'
;MAHRISAMQGAVNAMIPYLLEWSEQGVIPEVEWSKLRKLDFQEALRARDGYVSEIAQQSHILGKEDFAKDYATVDKRKRLHREIASLRMSISDQNLELLPDYEQRIQVLQTLHFVDPLNESVLLKGRVACEINSVNELVLTELIVNNVFAAYQPDEVVALLSVFVFQEKTEVVPELNEKLSQL
;
A
#
# COMPACT_ATOMS: atom_id res chain seq x y z
N MET A 1 -18.51 -19.76 34.36
CA MET A 1 -19.12 -18.42 34.25
C MET A 1 -19.10 -17.65 35.58
N ALA A 2 -19.47 -18.27 36.72
CA ALA A 2 -19.45 -17.64 38.06
C ALA A 2 -18.09 -17.07 38.53
N HIS A 3 -16.97 -17.73 38.23
CA HIS A 3 -15.64 -17.27 38.65
C HIS A 3 -15.22 -15.92 38.03
N ARG A 4 -15.65 -15.63 36.80
CA ARG A 4 -15.36 -14.34 36.15
C ARG A 4 -16.18 -13.20 36.76
N ILE A 5 -17.43 -13.49 37.16
CA ILE A 5 -18.32 -12.54 37.81
C ILE A 5 -17.77 -12.15 39.20
N SER A 6 -17.32 -13.14 39.98
CA SER A 6 -16.71 -12.89 41.29
C SER A 6 -15.41 -12.08 41.19
N ALA A 7 -14.56 -12.37 40.21
CA ALA A 7 -13.34 -11.58 39.97
C ALA A 7 -13.64 -10.14 39.55
N MET A 8 -14.65 -9.92 38.70
CA MET A 8 -15.10 -8.57 38.31
C MET A 8 -15.68 -7.81 39.50
N GLN A 9 -16.53 -8.44 40.32
CA GLN A 9 -17.09 -7.83 41.52
C GLN A 9 -15.99 -7.47 42.55
N GLY A 10 -14.97 -8.33 42.69
CA GLY A 10 -13.80 -8.03 43.51
C GLY A 10 -13.02 -6.80 43.02
N ALA A 11 -12.79 -6.69 41.71
CA ALA A 11 -12.13 -5.53 41.12
C ALA A 11 -12.95 -4.24 41.29
N VAL A 12 -14.27 -4.29 41.07
CA VAL A 12 -15.16 -3.15 41.30
C VAL A 12 -15.11 -2.71 42.77
N ASN A 13 -15.24 -3.64 43.71
CA ASN A 13 -15.17 -3.32 45.14
C ASN A 13 -13.83 -2.70 45.55
N ALA A 14 -12.73 -3.12 44.92
CA ALA A 14 -11.41 -2.53 45.14
C ALA A 14 -11.28 -1.11 44.55
N MET A 15 -12.06 -0.78 43.52
CA MET A 15 -12.05 0.54 42.88
C MET A 15 -12.97 1.57 43.54
N ILE A 16 -14.05 1.14 44.20
CA ILE A 16 -15.05 2.01 44.84
C ILE A 16 -14.43 3.10 45.75
N PRO A 17 -13.48 2.80 46.65
CA PRO A 17 -12.91 3.82 47.53
C PRO A 17 -12.24 4.96 46.76
N TYR A 18 -11.49 4.63 45.70
CA TYR A 18 -10.82 5.61 44.85
C TYR A 18 -11.82 6.42 44.01
N LEU A 19 -12.88 5.78 43.51
CA LEU A 19 -13.92 6.47 42.76
C LEU A 19 -14.68 7.49 43.62
N LEU A 20 -14.94 7.15 44.88
CA LEU A 20 -15.58 8.07 45.83
C LEU A 20 -14.64 9.25 46.14
N GLU A 21 -13.37 8.97 46.44
CA GLU A 21 -12.36 10.00 46.70
C GLU A 21 -12.20 10.97 45.51
N TRP A 22 -12.06 10.44 44.29
CA TRP A 22 -11.89 11.26 43.09
C TRP A 22 -13.18 12.01 42.72
N SER A 23 -14.35 11.43 43.00
CA SER A 23 -15.63 12.12 42.80
C SER A 23 -15.79 13.32 43.73
N GLU A 24 -15.32 13.23 44.98
CA GLU A 24 -15.36 14.35 45.93
C GLU A 24 -14.38 15.46 45.55
N GLN A 25 -13.20 15.12 45.03
CA GLN A 25 -12.20 16.08 44.56
C GLN A 25 -12.57 16.75 43.24
N GLY A 26 -13.51 16.17 42.47
CA GLY A 26 -13.92 16.66 41.16
C GLY A 26 -12.84 16.54 40.08
N VAL A 27 -11.70 15.89 40.38
CA VAL A 27 -10.56 15.70 39.50
C VAL A 27 -10.02 14.29 39.71
N ILE A 28 -9.75 13.59 38.61
CA ILE A 28 -9.06 12.30 38.63
C ILE A 28 -7.55 12.60 38.60
N PRO A 29 -6.76 12.14 39.59
CA PRO A 29 -5.32 12.39 39.62
C PRO A 29 -4.63 11.68 38.45
N GLU A 30 -3.87 12.43 37.66
CA GLU A 30 -3.04 11.86 36.60
C GLU A 30 -1.82 11.12 37.20
N VAL A 31 -1.47 9.99 36.58
CA VAL A 31 -0.27 9.23 36.93
C VAL A 31 0.98 9.98 36.44
N GLU A 32 2.08 9.90 37.20
CA GLU A 32 3.39 10.41 36.80
C GLU A 32 3.95 9.61 35.61
N TRP A 33 3.73 10.13 34.39
CA TRP A 33 4.09 9.46 33.14
C TRP A 33 5.58 9.59 32.77
N SER A 34 6.38 10.34 33.54
CA SER A 34 7.81 10.57 33.31
C SER A 34 8.64 9.27 33.25
N LYS A 35 8.17 8.21 33.91
CA LYS A 35 8.84 6.90 33.96
C LYS A 35 8.64 6.06 32.69
N LEU A 36 7.66 6.38 31.84
CA LEU A 36 7.39 5.64 30.61
C LEU A 36 8.25 6.15 29.45
N ARG A 37 9.41 5.54 29.22
CA ARG A 37 10.45 6.06 28.30
C ARG A 37 10.22 5.84 26.80
N LYS A 38 9.07 5.30 26.38
CA LYS A 38 8.79 5.10 24.94
C LYS A 38 8.75 6.46 24.24
N LEU A 39 9.52 6.61 23.16
CA LEU A 39 9.69 7.89 22.47
C LEU A 39 8.35 8.46 21.98
N ASP A 40 7.60 7.69 21.18
CA ASP A 40 6.30 8.11 20.65
C ASP A 40 5.32 8.55 21.75
N PHE A 41 5.37 7.87 22.90
CA PHE A 41 4.55 8.23 24.05
C PHE A 41 4.98 9.56 24.65
N GLN A 42 6.28 9.78 24.86
CA GLN A 42 6.80 11.03 25.39
C GLN A 42 6.57 12.21 24.43
N GLU A 43 6.63 11.98 23.12
CA GLU A 43 6.27 12.98 22.11
C GLU A 43 4.78 13.33 22.17
N ALA A 44 3.90 12.34 22.24
CA ALA A 44 2.46 12.56 22.41
C ALA A 44 2.14 13.29 23.73
N LEU A 45 2.83 12.94 24.82
CA LEU A 45 2.69 13.60 26.12
C LEU A 45 3.07 15.09 26.03
N ARG A 46 4.23 15.39 25.44
CA ARG A 46 4.68 16.77 25.22
C ARG A 46 3.73 17.55 24.31
N ALA A 47 3.22 16.93 23.25
CA ALA A 47 2.27 17.57 22.34
C ALA A 47 0.97 17.92 23.07
N ARG A 48 0.41 16.99 23.86
CA ARG A 48 -0.76 17.23 24.71
C ARG A 48 -0.50 18.39 25.67
N ASP A 49 0.62 18.37 26.41
CA ASP A 49 0.95 19.41 27.39
C ASP A 49 1.11 20.78 26.71
N GLY A 50 1.67 20.79 25.50
CA GLY A 50 1.71 21.95 24.61
C GLY A 50 0.31 22.48 24.28
N TYR A 51 -0.61 21.62 23.83
CA TYR A 51 -1.98 22.03 23.54
C TYR A 51 -2.71 22.55 24.78
N VAL A 52 -2.53 21.93 25.95
CA VAL A 52 -3.14 22.40 27.20
C VAL A 52 -2.66 23.81 27.53
N SER A 53 -1.35 24.07 27.40
CA SER A 53 -0.76 25.40 27.58
C SER A 53 -1.32 26.42 26.58
N GLU A 54 -1.41 26.07 25.30
CA GLU A 54 -1.98 26.94 24.26
C GLU A 54 -3.46 27.26 24.50
N ILE A 55 -4.25 26.26 24.88
CA ILE A 55 -5.68 26.40 25.22
C ILE A 55 -5.84 27.35 26.41
N ALA A 56 -5.00 27.22 27.44
CA ALA A 56 -5.01 28.10 28.61
C ALA A 56 -4.74 29.57 28.25
N GLN A 57 -3.85 29.83 27.28
CA GLN A 57 -3.59 31.19 26.77
C GLN A 57 -4.81 31.79 26.02
N GLN A 58 -5.68 30.94 25.48
CA GLN A 58 -6.88 31.33 24.74
C GLN A 58 -8.16 31.28 25.60
N SER A 59 -8.04 31.30 26.92
CA SER A 59 -9.17 31.22 27.88
C SER A 59 -10.29 32.23 27.62
N HIS A 60 -9.95 33.42 27.13
CA HIS A 60 -10.89 34.48 26.75
C HIS A 60 -11.86 34.10 25.61
N ILE A 61 -11.52 33.10 24.79
CA ILE A 61 -12.40 32.59 23.72
C ILE A 61 -13.31 31.50 24.27
N LEU A 62 -12.76 30.61 25.12
CA LEU A 62 -13.48 29.48 25.71
C LEU A 62 -14.57 29.93 26.69
N GLY A 63 -14.39 31.08 27.34
CA GLY A 63 -15.35 31.66 28.27
C GLY A 63 -16.50 32.44 27.63
N LYS A 64 -16.54 32.57 26.29
CA LYS A 64 -17.63 33.27 25.60
C LYS A 64 -18.90 32.41 25.59
N GLU A 65 -20.05 33.03 25.86
CA GLU A 65 -21.36 32.34 25.82
C GLU A 65 -21.65 31.71 24.45
N ASP A 66 -21.22 32.35 23.36
CA ASP A 66 -21.40 31.86 21.99
C ASP A 66 -20.33 30.85 21.52
N PHE A 67 -19.34 30.52 22.35
CA PHE A 67 -18.22 29.66 21.95
C PHE A 67 -18.68 28.35 21.32
N ALA A 68 -19.67 27.68 21.92
CA ALA A 68 -20.18 26.41 21.42
C ALA A 68 -20.76 26.53 20.00
N LYS A 69 -21.47 27.63 19.71
CA LYS A 69 -22.08 27.91 18.41
C LYS A 69 -21.04 28.26 17.35
N ASP A 70 -20.08 29.10 17.71
CA ASP A 70 -18.97 29.48 16.83
C ASP A 70 -18.09 28.27 16.50
N TYR A 71 -17.78 27.46 17.50
CA TYR A 71 -17.03 26.21 17.34
C TYR A 71 -17.77 25.24 16.41
N ALA A 72 -19.08 25.04 16.60
CA ALA A 72 -19.87 24.17 15.74
C ALA A 72 -19.88 24.65 14.28
N THR A 73 -19.91 25.96 14.05
CA THR A 73 -19.84 26.56 12.71
C THR A 73 -18.47 26.29 12.05
N VAL A 74 -17.39 26.48 12.80
CA VAL A 74 -16.02 26.22 12.31
C VAL A 74 -15.80 24.72 12.07
N ASP A 75 -16.30 23.84 12.94
CA ASP A 75 -16.22 22.39 12.75
C ASP A 75 -16.95 21.96 11.47
N LYS A 76 -18.18 22.43 11.27
CA LYS A 76 -18.95 22.16 10.04
C LYS A 76 -18.18 22.61 8.80
N ARG A 77 -17.61 23.81 8.81
CA ARG A 77 -16.78 24.32 7.71
C ARG A 77 -15.57 23.42 7.46
N LYS A 78 -14.82 23.05 8.52
CA LYS A 78 -13.64 22.18 8.39
C LYS A 78 -14.01 20.79 7.87
N ARG A 79 -15.15 20.23 8.31
CA ARG A 79 -15.66 18.94 7.84
C ARG A 79 -15.94 18.95 6.35
N LEU A 80 -16.65 19.97 5.87
CA LEU A 80 -16.92 20.15 4.43
C LEU A 80 -15.62 20.32 3.62
N HIS A 81 -14.62 21.04 4.16
CA HIS A 81 -13.32 21.16 3.49
C HIS A 81 -12.59 19.83 3.38
N ARG A 82 -12.62 19.00 4.44
CA ARG A 82 -12.05 17.63 4.40
C ARG A 82 -12.79 16.76 3.38
N GLU A 83 -14.11 16.88 3.31
CA GLU A 83 -14.93 16.13 2.35
C GLU A 83 -14.64 16.55 0.91
N ILE A 84 -14.56 17.85 0.62
CA ILE A 84 -14.14 18.36 -0.69
C ILE A 84 -12.73 17.88 -1.04
N ALA A 85 -11.78 17.94 -0.10
CA ALA A 85 -10.42 17.47 -0.32
C ALA A 85 -10.38 15.96 -0.61
N SER A 86 -11.15 15.17 0.14
CA SER A 86 -11.29 13.72 -0.08
C SER A 86 -11.92 13.42 -1.43
N LEU A 87 -13.00 14.12 -1.81
CA LEU A 87 -13.65 13.94 -3.10
C LEU A 87 -12.72 14.33 -4.26
N ARG A 88 -11.99 15.44 -4.12
CA ARG A 88 -10.97 15.85 -5.10
C ARG A 88 -9.88 14.81 -5.23
N MET A 89 -9.43 14.21 -4.13
CA MET A 89 -8.46 13.12 -4.14
C MET A 89 -9.01 11.88 -4.83
N SER A 90 -10.26 11.49 -4.51
CA SER A 90 -10.93 10.33 -5.13
C SER A 90 -11.19 10.50 -6.62
N ILE A 91 -11.39 11.74 -7.07
CA ILE A 91 -11.55 12.09 -8.49
C ILE A 91 -10.19 12.31 -9.16
N SER A 92 -9.14 12.63 -8.39
CA SER A 92 -7.80 12.84 -8.90
C SER A 92 -7.30 11.58 -9.59
N ASP A 93 -6.58 11.78 -10.68
CA ASP A 93 -5.94 10.76 -11.53
C ASP A 93 -4.90 9.87 -10.81
N GLN A 94 -4.87 9.84 -9.48
CA GLN A 94 -4.06 8.87 -8.73
C GLN A 94 -4.51 7.43 -8.94
N ASN A 95 -5.74 7.20 -9.43
CA ASN A 95 -6.13 5.88 -9.95
C ASN A 95 -5.39 5.51 -11.26
N LEU A 96 -4.68 6.44 -11.88
CA LEU A 96 -3.85 6.27 -13.07
C LEU A 96 -2.34 6.19 -12.73
N GLU A 97 -1.98 5.82 -11.50
CA GLU A 97 -0.58 5.59 -11.10
C GLU A 97 0.15 4.65 -12.07
N LEU A 98 -0.58 3.70 -12.67
CA LEU A 98 -0.05 2.74 -13.64
C LEU A 98 -0.07 3.22 -15.10
N LEU A 99 -0.65 4.40 -15.40
CA LEU A 99 -0.74 4.90 -16.77
C LEU A 99 0.66 5.13 -17.40
N PRO A 100 1.66 5.69 -16.69
CA PRO A 100 3.01 5.80 -17.24
C PRO A 100 3.64 4.45 -17.58
N ASP A 101 3.42 3.41 -16.76
CA ASP A 101 3.92 2.06 -17.00
C ASP A 101 3.20 1.41 -18.20
N TYR A 102 1.88 1.61 -18.30
CA TYR A 102 1.10 1.19 -19.45
C TYR A 102 1.61 1.80 -20.76
N GLU A 103 1.81 3.12 -20.80
CA GLU A 103 2.34 3.83 -21.97
C GLU A 103 3.73 3.32 -22.37
N GLN A 104 4.61 3.06 -21.40
CA GLN A 104 5.93 2.48 -21.65
C GLN A 104 5.84 1.08 -22.25
N ARG A 105 4.96 0.22 -21.73
CA ARG A 105 4.75 -1.13 -22.28
C ARG A 105 4.19 -1.08 -23.71
N ILE A 106 3.24 -0.18 -23.99
CA ILE A 106 2.73 0.04 -25.35
C ILE A 106 3.85 0.51 -26.29
N GLN A 107 4.71 1.42 -25.86
CA GLN A 107 5.87 1.87 -26.66
C GLN A 107 6.81 0.72 -27.00
N VAL A 108 7.08 -0.20 -26.07
CA VAL A 108 7.89 -1.40 -26.33
C VAL A 108 7.20 -2.29 -27.37
N LEU A 109 5.89 -2.55 -27.23
CA LEU A 109 5.13 -3.36 -28.17
C LEU A 109 5.08 -2.75 -29.58
N GLN A 110 5.00 -1.42 -29.68
CA GLN A 110 5.07 -0.70 -30.94
C GLN A 110 6.47 -0.78 -31.57
N THR A 111 7.51 -0.60 -30.75
CA THR A 111 8.92 -0.70 -31.19
C THR A 111 9.25 -2.09 -31.73
N LEU A 112 8.71 -3.15 -31.11
CA LEU A 112 8.91 -4.53 -31.53
C LEU A 112 7.93 -4.99 -32.64
N HIS A 113 7.05 -4.10 -33.11
CA HIS A 113 6.02 -4.40 -34.11
C HIS A 113 5.02 -5.50 -33.70
N PHE A 114 4.68 -5.56 -32.42
CA PHE A 114 3.54 -6.35 -31.90
C PHE A 114 2.23 -5.56 -32.04
N VAL A 115 2.33 -4.23 -31.96
CA VAL A 115 1.23 -3.27 -32.15
C VAL A 115 1.64 -2.26 -33.21
N ASP A 116 0.69 -1.82 -34.04
CA ASP A 116 0.90 -0.77 -35.03
C ASP A 116 0.98 0.61 -34.34
N PRO A 117 2.02 1.42 -34.60
CA PRO A 117 2.22 2.69 -33.92
C PRO A 117 1.25 3.80 -34.38
N LEU A 118 0.58 3.66 -35.53
CA LEU A 118 -0.31 4.68 -36.09
C LEU A 118 -1.76 4.45 -35.70
N ASN A 119 -2.21 3.20 -35.71
CA ASN A 119 -3.63 2.84 -35.49
C ASN A 119 -3.86 1.95 -34.26
N GLU A 120 -2.80 1.63 -33.50
CA GLU A 120 -2.82 0.82 -32.28
C GLU A 120 -3.43 -0.59 -32.47
N SER A 121 -3.50 -1.08 -33.71
CA SER A 121 -4.00 -2.42 -34.00
C SER A 121 -2.95 -3.49 -33.74
N VAL A 122 -3.41 -4.66 -33.30
CA VAL A 122 -2.53 -5.81 -33.02
C VAL A 122 -2.02 -6.41 -34.34
N LEU A 123 -0.70 -6.44 -34.49
CA LEU A 123 -0.02 -7.01 -35.66
C LEU A 123 0.11 -8.54 -35.57
N LEU A 124 0.68 -9.18 -36.60
CA LEU A 124 0.84 -10.64 -36.61
C LEU A 124 1.67 -11.14 -35.42
N LYS A 125 2.79 -10.48 -35.11
CA LYS A 125 3.61 -10.80 -33.92
C LYS A 125 2.76 -10.74 -32.64
N GLY A 126 1.97 -9.69 -32.47
CA GLY A 126 1.05 -9.54 -31.35
C GLY A 126 0.04 -10.68 -31.27
N ARG A 127 -0.56 -11.09 -32.40
CA ARG A 127 -1.50 -12.23 -32.44
C ARG A 127 -0.84 -13.55 -32.09
N VAL A 128 0.40 -13.79 -32.53
CA VAL A 128 1.16 -14.99 -32.16
C VAL A 128 1.48 -14.97 -30.66
N ALA A 129 1.89 -13.82 -30.13
CA ALA A 129 2.20 -13.63 -28.72
C ALA A 129 0.98 -13.88 -27.81
N CYS A 130 -0.22 -13.47 -28.25
CA CYS A 130 -1.46 -13.73 -27.52
C CYS A 130 -1.76 -15.22 -27.30
N GLU A 131 -1.18 -16.12 -28.11
CA GLU A 131 -1.34 -17.57 -27.97
C GLU A 131 -0.31 -18.19 -27.01
N ILE A 132 0.67 -17.41 -26.54
CA ILE A 132 1.73 -17.85 -25.62
C ILE A 132 1.40 -17.33 -24.22
N ASN A 133 0.94 -18.21 -23.33
CA ASN A 133 0.49 -17.85 -21.97
C ASN A 133 1.32 -18.46 -20.84
N SER A 134 2.29 -19.30 -21.16
CA SER A 134 3.01 -20.14 -20.20
C SER A 134 4.45 -19.68 -19.94
N VAL A 135 4.98 -18.81 -20.80
CA VAL A 135 6.38 -18.36 -20.82
C VAL A 135 6.46 -16.93 -21.37
N ASN A 136 7.66 -16.33 -21.41
CA ASN A 136 7.86 -15.00 -21.99
C ASN A 136 7.47 -14.96 -23.48
N GLU A 137 6.33 -14.33 -23.75
CA GLU A 137 5.66 -14.28 -25.04
C GLU A 137 6.40 -13.41 -26.06
N LEU A 138 7.09 -12.35 -25.62
CA LEU A 138 7.81 -11.45 -26.52
C LEU A 138 9.03 -12.12 -27.12
N VAL A 139 9.89 -12.68 -26.25
CA VAL A 139 11.13 -13.34 -26.68
C VAL A 139 10.81 -14.57 -27.51
N LEU A 140 9.87 -15.41 -27.06
CA LEU A 140 9.52 -16.63 -27.79
C LEU A 140 8.91 -16.31 -29.16
N THR A 141 8.05 -15.28 -29.26
CA THR A 141 7.50 -14.84 -30.54
C THR A 141 8.59 -14.35 -31.49
N GLU A 142 9.60 -13.62 -31.02
CA GLU A 142 10.74 -13.22 -31.86
C GLU A 142 11.51 -14.43 -32.39
N LEU A 143 11.76 -15.44 -31.56
CA LEU A 143 12.45 -16.67 -32.00
C LEU A 143 11.65 -17.43 -33.07
N ILE A 144 10.32 -17.50 -32.91
CA ILE A 144 9.42 -18.15 -33.87
C ILE A 144 9.39 -17.36 -35.19
N VAL A 145 9.16 -16.05 -35.14
CA VAL A 145 8.97 -15.20 -36.33
C VAL A 145 10.28 -15.03 -37.11
N ASN A 146 11.43 -15.01 -36.42
CA ASN A 146 12.75 -15.02 -37.06
C ASN A 146 13.21 -16.42 -37.47
N ASN A 147 12.34 -17.44 -37.38
CA ASN A 147 12.58 -18.80 -37.83
C ASN A 147 13.82 -19.47 -37.22
N VAL A 148 14.16 -19.12 -35.97
CA VAL A 148 15.37 -19.61 -35.29
C VAL A 148 15.31 -21.13 -35.12
N PHE A 149 14.15 -21.67 -34.75
CA PHE A 149 13.98 -23.10 -34.47
C PHE A 149 14.09 -24.00 -35.70
N ALA A 150 13.99 -23.47 -36.93
CA ALA A 150 14.07 -24.29 -38.14
C ALA A 150 15.45 -24.92 -38.39
N ALA A 151 16.50 -24.38 -37.75
CA ALA A 151 17.86 -24.92 -37.85
C ALA A 151 18.16 -26.09 -36.88
N TYR A 152 17.24 -26.38 -35.96
CA TYR A 152 17.44 -27.29 -34.84
C TYR A 152 16.60 -28.56 -34.97
N GLN A 153 17.10 -29.68 -34.44
CA GLN A 153 16.33 -30.92 -34.33
C GLN A 153 15.28 -30.81 -33.21
N PRO A 154 14.22 -31.66 -33.22
CA PRO A 154 13.15 -31.57 -32.23
C PRO A 154 13.63 -31.63 -30.78
N ASP A 155 14.62 -32.47 -30.47
CA ASP A 155 15.25 -32.59 -29.16
C ASP A 155 16.04 -31.33 -28.78
N GLU A 156 16.73 -30.71 -29.73
CA GLU A 156 17.44 -29.43 -29.54
C GLU A 156 16.45 -28.27 -29.30
N VAL A 157 15.33 -28.24 -30.02
CA VAL A 157 14.25 -27.26 -29.78
C VAL A 157 13.65 -27.43 -28.39
N VAL A 158 13.41 -28.67 -27.95
CA VAL A 158 12.94 -28.93 -26.58
C VAL A 158 13.95 -28.45 -25.54
N ALA A 159 15.24 -28.65 -25.76
CA ALA A 159 16.29 -28.14 -24.88
C ALA A 159 16.28 -26.60 -24.82
N LEU A 160 16.15 -25.92 -25.95
CA LEU A 160 16.03 -24.45 -26.00
C LEU A 160 14.76 -23.94 -25.30
N LEU A 161 13.63 -24.64 -25.44
CA LEU A 161 12.38 -24.26 -24.78
C LEU A 161 12.42 -24.50 -23.26
N SER A 162 13.26 -25.42 -22.79
CA SER A 162 13.38 -25.71 -21.36
C SER A 162 13.82 -24.50 -20.53
N VAL A 163 14.62 -23.59 -21.09
CA VAL A 163 15.09 -22.37 -20.40
C VAL A 163 13.98 -21.36 -20.13
N PHE A 164 12.87 -21.44 -20.87
CA PHE A 164 11.70 -20.58 -20.66
C PHE A 164 10.78 -21.11 -19.56
N VAL A 165 10.82 -22.42 -19.29
CA VAL A 165 9.96 -23.10 -18.32
C VAL A 165 10.65 -23.27 -16.98
N PHE A 166 11.96 -23.54 -16.97
CA PHE A 166 12.72 -23.74 -15.74
C PHE A 166 13.05 -22.40 -15.08
N GLN A 167 12.46 -22.13 -13.91
CA GLN A 167 12.60 -20.87 -13.17
C GLN A 167 13.42 -20.99 -11.88
N GLU A 168 13.86 -22.19 -11.52
CA GLU A 168 14.61 -22.43 -10.29
C GLU A 168 16.10 -22.08 -10.45
N LYS A 169 16.76 -21.72 -9.34
CA LYS A 169 18.21 -21.54 -9.32
C LYS A 169 18.88 -22.91 -9.26
N THR A 170 19.90 -23.12 -10.08
CA THR A 170 20.69 -24.34 -10.09
C THR A 170 22.18 -24.01 -10.20
N GLU A 171 23.02 -24.79 -9.51
CA GLU A 171 24.48 -24.74 -9.69
C GLU A 171 24.96 -25.74 -10.75
N VAL A 172 24.05 -26.55 -11.30
CA VAL A 172 24.36 -27.51 -12.36
C VAL A 172 24.55 -26.75 -13.67
N VAL A 173 25.77 -26.79 -14.20
CA VAL A 173 26.09 -26.27 -15.53
C VAL A 173 25.78 -27.37 -16.56
N PRO A 174 24.86 -27.16 -17.50
CA PRO A 174 24.54 -28.16 -18.51
C PRO A 174 25.69 -28.33 -19.52
N GLU A 175 25.96 -29.57 -19.92
CA GLU A 175 26.84 -29.86 -21.05
C GLU A 175 26.09 -29.60 -22.36
N LEU A 176 26.49 -28.55 -23.09
CA LEU A 176 25.86 -28.16 -24.35
C LEU A 176 26.63 -28.75 -25.54
N ASN A 177 25.90 -29.18 -26.56
CA ASN A 177 26.52 -29.53 -27.84
C ASN A 177 26.97 -28.27 -28.60
N GLU A 178 27.80 -28.43 -29.65
CA GLU A 178 28.34 -27.30 -30.40
C GLU A 178 27.24 -26.36 -30.95
N LYS A 179 26.12 -26.91 -31.41
CA LYS A 179 25.01 -26.11 -31.96
C LYS A 179 24.30 -25.27 -30.90
N LEU A 180 23.95 -25.86 -29.76
CA LEU A 180 23.27 -25.16 -28.67
C LEU A 180 24.16 -24.13 -28.01
N SER A 181 25.49 -24.30 -28.08
CA SER A 181 26.45 -23.32 -27.56
C SER A 181 26.62 -22.06 -28.42
N GLN A 182 26.09 -22.05 -29.65
CA GLN A 182 26.28 -20.97 -30.64
C GLN A 182 25.09 -20.01 -30.77
N LEU A 183 24.00 -20.26 -30.03
CA LEU A 183 22.79 -19.42 -30.02
C LEU A 183 22.94 -18.25 -29.04
#